data_AF-A0A644ZNH1-F1
#
_entry.id   AF-A0A644ZNH1-F1
#
_cell.length_a   1.000
_cell.length_b   1.000
_cell.length_c   1.000
_cell.angle_alpha   90.00
_cell.angle_beta   90.00
_cell.angle_gamma   90.00
#
_symmetry.space_group_name_H-M   'P 1'
#
loop_
_entity.id
_entity.type
_entity.pdbx_description
1 polymer ?
#
loop_
_entity_poly.entity_id
_entity_poly.type
_entity_poly.pdbx_seq_one_letter_code
_entity_poly.pdbx_strand_id
1 'polypeptide(L)'
;MIGTGNVRPGALSLSTGTVLGLSTMAGDPVKRDTGIPMHYGFLPGTYVMLPTAESGGASLEWFRKAFLPETSYRQIDEQAALRRPGDLLFLPYIVGTNAPEFDLDACGMFYGLRSKHDAFDLALAVMEGVAHLLKKNCDMILASGTPIERIIATGGGAKSALWCQLQADITGIPVSIPAEKEAACLGAAMIGATSAGVYKDFSEAANAAVRLEATFAPQTDERNERKHRQFVALYEAMIGVQRMK
;
A
#
# COMPACT_ATOMS: atom_id res chain seq x y z
N MET A 1 -0.79 -13.05 -5.12
CA MET A 1 -1.91 -12.69 -6.03
C MET A 1 -2.98 -13.76 -6.12
N ILE A 2 -2.71 -14.99 -6.60
CA ILE A 2 -3.77 -16.02 -6.77
C ILE A 2 -4.51 -16.32 -5.46
N GLY A 3 -3.79 -16.61 -4.37
CA GLY A 3 -4.43 -16.90 -3.08
C GLY A 3 -5.05 -15.68 -2.38
N THR A 4 -4.88 -14.47 -2.92
CA THR A 4 -5.66 -13.29 -2.50
C THR A 4 -6.88 -13.07 -3.42
N GLY A 5 -7.19 -14.01 -4.32
CA GLY A 5 -8.29 -13.91 -5.28
C GLY A 5 -8.00 -13.00 -6.47
N ASN A 6 -6.76 -12.54 -6.64
CA ASN A 6 -6.35 -11.67 -7.73
C ASN A 6 -6.03 -12.52 -8.98
N VAL A 7 -7.10 -12.96 -9.65
CA VAL A 7 -7.07 -13.87 -10.80
C VAL A 7 -7.60 -13.24 -12.09
N ARG A 8 -7.95 -11.95 -12.03
CA ARG A 8 -8.36 -11.09 -13.14
C ARG A 8 -7.95 -9.65 -12.82
N PRO A 9 -7.85 -8.75 -13.83
CA PRO A 9 -7.68 -7.33 -13.57
C PRO A 9 -8.75 -6.76 -12.63
N GLY A 10 -8.37 -5.75 -11.84
CA GLY A 10 -9.25 -5.04 -10.92
C GLY A 10 -8.91 -5.17 -9.43
N ALA A 11 -8.14 -6.18 -9.01
CA ALA A 11 -7.66 -6.27 -7.63
C ALA A 11 -6.20 -5.87 -7.50
N LEU A 12 -5.88 -5.06 -6.49
CA LEU A 12 -4.51 -4.75 -6.09
C LEU A 12 -4.18 -5.53 -4.81
N SER A 13 -3.26 -6.49 -4.88
CA SER A 13 -2.74 -7.14 -3.69
C SER A 13 -1.71 -6.22 -3.03
N LEU A 14 -1.96 -5.83 -1.79
CA LEU A 14 -1.10 -4.98 -0.98
C LEU A 14 -0.50 -5.79 0.17
N SER A 15 0.81 -5.74 0.33
CA SER A 15 1.50 -6.20 1.53
C SER A 15 2.13 -5.01 2.23
N THR A 16 1.64 -4.70 3.43
CA THR A 16 2.27 -3.71 4.31
C THR A 16 3.12 -4.45 5.33
N GLY A 17 4.23 -5.04 4.85
CA GLY A 17 5.27 -5.65 5.68
C GLY A 17 6.38 -4.64 5.99
N THR A 18 7.63 -5.08 6.13
CA THR A 18 8.78 -4.16 6.17
C THR A 18 8.74 -3.20 4.98
N VAL A 19 8.53 -3.76 3.79
CA VAL A 19 8.33 -3.07 2.52
C VAL A 19 6.84 -2.90 2.24
N LEU A 20 6.48 -1.83 1.53
CA LEU A 20 5.17 -1.67 0.89
C LEU A 20 5.21 -2.35 -0.48
N GLY A 21 4.73 -3.59 -0.53
CA GLY A 21 4.70 -4.39 -1.76
C GLY A 21 3.34 -4.36 -2.42
N LEU A 22 3.29 -4.02 -3.71
CA LEU A 22 2.07 -3.98 -4.50
C LEU A 22 2.15 -5.02 -5.62
N SER A 23 1.03 -5.67 -5.92
CA SER A 23 0.93 -6.53 -7.10
C SER A 23 -0.46 -6.51 -7.71
N THR A 24 -0.55 -6.25 -9.01
CA THR A 24 -1.83 -6.25 -9.75
C THR A 24 -1.67 -6.88 -11.12
N MET A 25 -2.73 -7.53 -11.59
CA MET A 25 -2.80 -8.10 -12.93
C MET A 25 -3.23 -7.03 -13.94
N ALA A 26 -2.53 -6.97 -15.07
CA ALA A 26 -2.85 -6.12 -16.20
C ALA A 26 -3.20 -6.95 -17.45
N GLY A 27 -4.13 -6.44 -18.26
CA GLY A 27 -4.49 -7.03 -19.55
C GLY A 27 -3.53 -6.65 -20.67
N ASP A 28 -2.86 -5.51 -20.55
CA ASP A 28 -1.93 -4.98 -21.54
C ASP A 28 -0.59 -4.65 -20.88
N PRO A 29 0.51 -4.70 -21.66
CA PRO A 29 1.80 -4.28 -21.16
C PRO A 29 1.82 -2.76 -20.92
N VAL A 30 2.36 -2.36 -19.77
CA VAL A 30 2.59 -0.95 -19.44
C VAL A 30 3.71 -0.37 -20.31
N LYS A 31 3.61 0.92 -20.65
CA LYS A 31 4.69 1.64 -21.34
C LYS A 31 5.96 1.67 -20.48
N ARG A 32 7.12 1.55 -21.14
CA ARG A 32 8.44 1.47 -20.48
C ARG A 32 8.83 2.74 -19.70
N ASP A 33 8.25 3.88 -20.04
CA ASP A 33 8.54 5.19 -19.42
C ASP A 33 7.83 5.41 -18.07
N THR A 34 6.92 4.51 -17.67
CA THR A 34 6.19 4.63 -16.39
C THR A 34 7.02 4.30 -15.15
N GLY A 35 8.16 3.61 -15.31
CA GLY A 35 8.98 3.13 -14.19
C GLY A 35 8.36 1.96 -13.41
N ILE A 36 7.15 1.51 -13.73
CA ILE A 36 6.49 0.40 -13.01
C ILE A 36 7.12 -0.93 -13.44
N PRO A 37 7.67 -1.75 -12.51
CA PRO A 37 8.20 -3.06 -12.84
C PRO A 37 7.09 -3.98 -13.32
N MET A 38 7.33 -4.69 -14.42
CA MET A 38 6.34 -5.55 -15.04
C MET A 38 6.91 -6.91 -15.43
N HIS A 39 6.13 -7.97 -15.18
CA HIS A 39 6.44 -9.35 -15.52
C HIS A 39 5.30 -9.99 -16.31
N TYR A 40 5.56 -11.14 -16.93
CA TYR A 40 4.50 -11.96 -17.52
C TYR A 40 3.58 -12.51 -16.42
N GLY A 41 2.28 -12.47 -16.69
CA GLY A 41 1.26 -13.06 -15.84
C GLY A 41 1.22 -14.59 -15.96
N PHE A 42 0.51 -15.20 -15.02
CA PHE A 42 0.31 -16.65 -14.98
C PHE A 42 -0.80 -17.12 -15.94
N LEU A 43 -1.55 -16.19 -16.56
CA LEU A 43 -2.51 -16.47 -17.63
C LEU A 43 -1.93 -15.98 -18.97
N PRO A 44 -2.20 -16.69 -20.09
CA PRO A 44 -1.81 -16.22 -21.42
C PRO A 44 -2.30 -14.81 -21.71
N GLY A 45 -1.42 -13.95 -22.23
CA GLY A 45 -1.75 -12.57 -22.57
C GLY A 45 -1.96 -11.64 -21.38
N THR A 46 -1.60 -12.05 -20.16
CA THR A 46 -1.67 -11.19 -18.97
C THR A 46 -0.29 -10.79 -18.49
N TYR A 47 -0.24 -9.70 -17.72
CA TYR A 47 0.97 -9.15 -17.13
C TYR A 47 0.76 -8.89 -15.64
N VAL A 48 1.85 -8.74 -14.90
CA VAL A 48 1.84 -8.40 -13.48
C VAL A 48 2.67 -7.15 -13.27
N MET A 49 2.06 -6.12 -12.69
CA MET A 49 2.80 -4.96 -12.18
C MET A 49 3.21 -5.21 -10.74
N LEU A 50 4.46 -4.91 -10.40
CA LEU A 50 5.03 -5.08 -9.06
C LEU A 50 5.72 -3.79 -8.56
N PRO A 51 4.99 -2.69 -8.31
CA PRO A 51 5.56 -1.55 -7.62
C PRO A 51 5.94 -1.92 -6.19
N THR A 52 7.06 -1.38 -5.71
CA THR A 52 7.58 -1.69 -4.37
C THR A 52 8.23 -0.45 -3.78
N ALA A 53 7.84 -0.10 -2.56
CA ALA A 53 8.55 0.93 -1.81
C ALA A 53 9.10 0.37 -0.52
N GLU A 54 10.40 0.54 -0.29
CA GLU A 54 11.15 -0.04 0.84
C GLU A 54 10.63 0.40 2.21
N SER A 55 9.98 1.55 2.27
CA SER A 55 9.50 2.21 3.47
C SER A 55 8.00 1.94 3.71
N GLY A 56 7.64 0.67 3.92
CA GLY A 56 6.29 0.27 4.30
C GLY A 56 6.08 0.35 5.81
N GLY A 57 5.82 -0.80 6.43
CA GLY A 57 5.77 -0.96 7.88
C GLY A 57 7.11 -0.65 8.56
N ALA A 58 8.23 -0.70 7.84
CA ALA A 58 9.54 -0.27 8.34
C ALA A 58 9.52 1.19 8.82
N SER A 59 8.72 2.07 8.21
CA SER A 59 8.60 3.46 8.66
C SER A 59 7.98 3.57 10.05
N LEU A 60 6.90 2.81 10.32
CA LEU A 60 6.29 2.80 11.64
C LEU A 60 7.16 2.09 12.66
N GLU A 61 7.85 1.02 12.25
CA GLU A 61 8.81 0.32 13.11
C GLU A 61 9.97 1.24 13.53
N TRP A 62 10.58 1.96 12.57
CA TRP A 62 11.62 2.96 12.83
C TRP A 62 11.12 4.02 13.80
N PHE A 63 9.95 4.61 13.52
CA PHE A 63 9.38 5.66 14.35
C PHE A 63 9.13 5.16 15.79
N ARG A 64 8.50 3.99 15.92
CA ARG A 64 8.26 3.33 17.21
C ARG A 64 9.57 3.15 17.98
N LYS A 65 10.62 2.59 17.37
CA LYS A 65 11.91 2.36 18.04
C LYS A 65 12.57 3.67 18.49
N ALA A 66 12.48 4.72 17.68
CA ALA A 66 13.15 5.99 17.94
C ALA A 66 12.41 6.87 18.97
N PHE A 67 11.08 6.89 18.93
CA PHE A 67 10.27 7.87 19.67
C PHE A 67 9.29 7.24 20.67
N LEU A 68 8.96 5.96 20.53
CA LEU A 68 7.97 5.25 21.36
C LEU A 68 8.44 3.80 21.72
N PRO A 69 9.66 3.60 22.25
CA PRO A 69 10.29 2.27 22.34
C PRO A 69 9.49 1.26 23.17
N GLU A 70 8.85 1.72 24.25
CA GLU A 70 8.04 0.91 25.17
C GLU A 70 6.57 0.77 24.74
N THR A 71 6.17 1.40 23.63
CA THR A 71 4.78 1.38 23.16
C THR A 71 4.56 0.24 22.18
N SER A 72 3.50 -0.53 22.34
CA SER A 72 3.10 -1.57 21.38
C SER A 72 2.41 -0.97 20.14
N TYR A 73 2.39 -1.68 19.01
CA TYR A 73 1.64 -1.25 17.82
C TYR A 73 0.15 -1.05 18.11
N ARG A 74 -0.43 -1.89 18.99
CA ARG A 74 -1.82 -1.75 19.43
C ARG A 74 -2.06 -0.43 20.17
N GLN A 75 -1.15 -0.05 21.07
CA GLN A 75 -1.26 1.23 21.78
C GLN A 75 -1.08 2.41 20.82
N ILE A 76 -0.21 2.29 19.80
CA ILE A 76 -0.11 3.30 18.74
C ILE A 76 -1.45 3.43 18.01
N ASP A 77 -2.06 2.33 17.58
CA ASP A 77 -3.38 2.35 16.93
C ASP A 77 -4.45 3.01 17.82
N GLU A 78 -4.54 2.60 19.09
CA GLU A 78 -5.51 3.14 20.06
C GLU A 78 -5.32 4.64 20.27
N GLN A 79 -4.08 5.13 20.39
CA GLN A 79 -3.80 6.55 20.61
C GLN A 79 -3.92 7.39 19.35
N ALA A 80 -3.52 6.85 18.19
CA ALA A 80 -3.62 7.52 16.90
C ALA A 80 -5.08 7.67 16.45
N ALA A 81 -5.94 6.69 16.76
CA ALA A 81 -7.38 6.76 16.46
C ALA A 81 -8.11 7.90 17.21
N LEU A 82 -7.56 8.38 18.33
CA LEU A 82 -8.11 9.52 19.08
C LEU A 82 -7.72 10.87 18.47
N ARG A 83 -6.76 10.89 17.53
CA ARG A 83 -6.26 12.11 16.92
C ARG A 83 -7.15 12.50 15.75
N ARG A 84 -7.26 13.80 15.52
CA ARG A 84 -7.89 14.31 14.30
C ARG A 84 -6.85 14.29 13.19
N PRO A 85 -7.23 13.89 11.95
CA PRO A 85 -6.39 14.08 10.79
C PRO A 85 -5.93 15.54 10.73
N GLY A 86 -4.63 15.73 10.93
CA GLY A 86 -4.00 17.05 11.05
C GLY A 86 -3.29 17.47 9.76
N ASP A 87 -2.67 18.64 9.80
CA ASP A 87 -1.84 19.17 8.70
C ASP A 87 -0.42 18.57 8.67
N LEU A 88 -0.13 17.61 9.57
CA LEU A 88 1.12 16.87 9.55
C LEU A 88 1.18 15.95 8.32
N LEU A 89 2.34 15.95 7.67
CA LEU A 89 2.67 15.05 6.59
C LEU A 89 4.00 14.37 6.89
N PHE A 90 4.07 13.09 6.55
CA PHE A 90 5.31 12.33 6.56
C PHE A 90 5.59 11.82 5.16
N LEU A 91 6.79 12.06 4.64
CA LEU A 91 7.29 11.40 3.44
C LEU A 91 8.09 10.16 3.89
N PRO A 92 7.60 8.95 3.60
CA PRO A 92 8.22 7.71 4.05
C PRO A 92 9.33 7.31 3.08
N TYR A 93 10.40 8.08 2.99
CA TYR A 93 11.58 7.76 2.16
C TYR A 93 12.84 7.59 3.02
N ILE A 94 12.69 7.01 4.21
CA ILE A 94 13.77 6.91 5.22
C ILE A 94 14.97 6.09 4.77
N VAL A 95 14.81 5.27 3.73
CA VAL A 95 15.86 4.44 3.12
C VAL A 95 15.94 4.66 1.60
N GLY A 96 15.44 5.79 1.10
CA GLY A 96 15.19 6.00 -0.33
C GLY A 96 13.88 5.37 -0.79
N THR A 97 13.68 5.35 -2.11
CA THR A 97 12.55 4.66 -2.75
C THR A 97 13.00 3.92 -4.00
N ASN A 98 12.35 2.79 -4.24
CA ASN A 98 12.55 1.99 -5.43
C ASN A 98 11.50 2.39 -6.48
N ALA A 99 11.10 1.44 -7.33
CA ALA A 99 10.12 1.67 -8.36
C ALA A 99 8.77 2.16 -7.79
N PRO A 100 8.13 3.13 -8.46
CA PRO A 100 8.43 3.59 -9.81
C PRO A 100 9.42 4.76 -9.93
N GLU A 101 9.79 5.44 -8.83
CA GLU A 101 10.65 6.63 -8.90
C GLU A 101 12.15 6.32 -8.97
N PHE A 102 12.59 5.19 -8.41
CA PHE A 102 14.01 4.78 -8.36
C PHE A 102 14.95 5.88 -7.84
N ASP A 103 14.59 6.45 -6.70
CA ASP A 103 15.28 7.58 -6.10
C ASP A 103 15.92 7.15 -4.76
N LEU A 104 17.20 6.79 -4.84
CA LEU A 104 18.00 6.36 -3.68
C LEU A 104 18.40 7.54 -2.77
N ASP A 105 18.35 8.76 -3.29
CA ASP A 105 18.71 9.95 -2.53
C ASP A 105 17.51 10.48 -1.73
N ALA A 106 16.28 10.10 -2.08
CA ALA A 106 15.07 10.43 -1.34
C ALA A 106 15.22 10.18 0.17
N CYS A 107 14.72 11.11 0.99
CA CYS A 107 14.88 11.03 2.44
C CYS A 107 13.55 11.25 3.18
N GLY A 108 13.48 10.74 4.41
CA GLY A 108 12.31 10.94 5.26
C GLY A 108 12.11 12.40 5.63
N MET A 109 10.87 12.90 5.59
CA MET A 109 10.54 14.28 5.97
C MET A 109 9.24 14.35 6.77
N PHE A 110 9.27 15.05 7.91
CA PHE A 110 8.07 15.56 8.57
C PHE A 110 7.82 17.01 8.15
N TYR A 111 6.61 17.30 7.70
CA TYR A 111 6.16 18.64 7.36
C TYR A 111 4.98 19.07 8.25
N GLY A 112 4.91 20.37 8.56
CA GLY A 112 3.79 20.94 9.32
C GLY A 112 3.91 20.86 10.85
N LEU A 113 5.07 20.50 11.39
CA LEU A 113 5.28 20.38 12.84
C LEU A 113 5.01 21.70 13.59
N ARG A 114 4.40 21.61 14.77
CA ARG A 114 4.00 22.71 15.66
C ARG A 114 4.10 22.20 17.11
N SER A 115 4.21 23.10 18.08
CA SER A 115 4.35 22.76 19.51
C SER A 115 3.17 22.00 20.12
N LYS A 116 2.01 21.98 19.46
CA LYS A 116 0.83 21.23 19.88
C LYS A 116 0.90 19.73 19.58
N HIS A 117 1.83 19.31 18.72
CA HIS A 117 1.92 17.91 18.28
C HIS A 117 2.73 17.06 19.25
N ASP A 118 2.27 15.83 19.48
CA ASP A 118 2.97 14.83 20.27
C ASP A 118 3.41 13.62 19.43
N ALA A 119 4.09 12.66 20.05
CA ALA A 119 4.61 11.48 19.36
C ALA A 119 3.52 10.63 18.68
N PHE A 120 2.27 10.65 19.16
CA PHE A 120 1.17 9.91 18.54
C PHE A 120 0.59 10.66 17.33
N ASP A 121 0.61 12.00 17.33
CA ASP A 121 0.31 12.78 16.12
C ASP A 121 1.33 12.48 15.01
N LEU A 122 2.61 12.36 15.36
CA LEU A 122 3.65 11.96 14.41
C LEU A 122 3.50 10.51 13.97
N ALA A 123 3.14 9.58 14.87
CA ALA A 123 2.87 8.19 14.50
C ALA A 123 1.72 8.07 13.49
N LEU A 124 0.63 8.81 13.71
CA LEU A 124 -0.48 8.89 12.76
C LEU A 124 0.00 9.45 11.41
N ALA A 125 0.80 10.52 11.41
CA ALA A 125 1.35 11.10 10.20
C ALA A 125 2.23 10.08 9.43
N VAL A 126 2.98 9.22 10.12
CA VAL A 126 3.75 8.13 9.49
C VAL A 126 2.81 7.13 8.78
N MET A 127 1.74 6.71 9.45
CA MET A 127 0.74 5.79 8.86
C MET A 127 0.05 6.41 7.63
N GLU A 128 -0.36 7.68 7.73
CA GLU A 128 -0.93 8.44 6.61
C GLU A 128 0.07 8.64 5.48
N GLY A 129 1.34 8.89 5.79
CA GLY A 129 2.42 9.06 4.80
C GLY A 129 2.60 7.82 3.93
N VAL A 130 2.60 6.64 4.54
CA VAL A 130 2.65 5.36 3.81
C VAL A 130 1.37 5.15 2.97
N ALA A 131 0.21 5.58 3.46
CA ALA A 131 -1.03 5.53 2.69
C ALA A 131 -1.05 6.52 1.50
N HIS A 132 -0.43 7.70 1.62
CA HIS A 132 -0.24 8.62 0.50
C HIS A 132 0.75 8.08 -0.53
N LEU A 133 1.80 7.38 -0.09
CA LEU A 133 2.71 6.66 -0.99
C LEU A 133 1.98 5.53 -1.73
N LEU A 134 1.10 4.79 -1.05
CA LEU A 134 0.20 3.82 -1.67
C LEU A 134 -0.70 4.49 -2.72
N LYS A 135 -1.34 5.62 -2.39
CA LYS A 135 -2.17 6.37 -3.35
C LYS A 135 -1.37 6.79 -4.57
N LYS A 136 -0.16 7.33 -4.39
CA LYS A 136 0.71 7.71 -5.51
C LYS A 136 0.94 6.53 -6.47
N ASN A 137 1.24 5.36 -5.93
CA ASN A 137 1.41 4.14 -6.72
C ASN A 137 0.10 3.69 -7.40
N CYS A 138 -1.04 3.80 -6.71
CA CYS A 138 -2.34 3.50 -7.31
C CYS A 138 -2.66 4.44 -8.47
N ASP A 139 -2.41 5.75 -8.31
CA ASP A 139 -2.64 6.75 -9.36
C ASP A 139 -1.77 6.47 -10.59
N MET A 140 -0.53 6.02 -10.41
CA MET A 140 0.35 5.62 -11.52
C MET A 140 -0.13 4.36 -12.24
N ILE A 141 -0.61 3.36 -11.49
CA ILE A 141 -1.23 2.16 -12.08
C ILE A 141 -2.49 2.54 -12.86
N LEU A 142 -3.36 3.37 -12.29
CA LEU A 142 -4.59 3.84 -12.95
C LEU A 142 -4.27 4.65 -14.22
N ALA A 143 -3.25 5.51 -14.18
CA ALA A 143 -2.79 6.28 -15.34
C ALA A 143 -2.23 5.38 -16.46
N SER A 144 -1.78 4.16 -16.15
CA SER A 144 -1.37 3.18 -17.16
C SER A 144 -2.55 2.47 -17.87
N GLY A 145 -3.78 2.73 -17.43
CA GLY A 145 -5.00 2.11 -17.96
C GLY A 145 -5.42 0.82 -17.25
N THR A 146 -4.73 0.41 -16.19
CA THR A 146 -5.12 -0.77 -15.41
C THR A 146 -6.08 -0.40 -14.28
N PRO A 147 -7.28 -1.01 -14.22
CA PRO A 147 -8.27 -0.67 -13.20
C PRO A 147 -7.86 -1.21 -11.82
N ILE A 148 -8.24 -0.46 -10.78
CA ILE A 148 -8.17 -0.90 -9.39
C ILE A 148 -9.55 -0.69 -8.75
N GLU A 149 -10.28 -1.78 -8.57
CA GLU A 149 -11.62 -1.84 -7.96
C GLU A 149 -11.54 -2.06 -6.44
N ARG A 150 -10.47 -2.73 -5.97
CA ARG A 150 -10.24 -3.02 -4.56
C ARG A 150 -8.78 -3.31 -4.25
N ILE A 151 -8.42 -3.08 -2.99
CA ILE A 151 -7.14 -3.46 -2.40
C ILE A 151 -7.36 -4.68 -1.51
N ILE A 152 -6.53 -5.72 -1.65
CA ILE A 152 -6.47 -6.86 -0.73
C ILE A 152 -5.24 -6.69 0.16
N ALA A 153 -5.44 -6.26 1.39
CA ALA A 153 -4.37 -5.96 2.34
C ALA A 153 -3.91 -7.21 3.10
N THR A 154 -2.61 -7.43 3.12
CA THR A 154 -1.91 -8.49 3.86
C THR A 154 -0.70 -7.91 4.59
N GLY A 155 0.01 -8.74 5.37
CA GLY A 155 1.19 -8.31 6.13
C GLY A 155 0.86 -7.67 7.49
N GLY A 156 1.85 -7.03 8.09
CA GLY A 156 1.74 -6.46 9.44
C GLY A 156 0.73 -5.32 9.54
N GLY A 157 0.72 -4.42 8.54
CA GLY A 157 -0.22 -3.29 8.49
C GLY A 157 -1.69 -3.72 8.39
N ALA A 158 -1.99 -4.88 7.78
CA ALA A 158 -3.34 -5.42 7.70
C ALA A 158 -3.92 -5.83 9.08
N LYS A 159 -3.10 -5.89 10.13
CA LYS A 159 -3.57 -6.13 11.51
C LYS A 159 -4.13 -4.87 12.18
N SER A 160 -3.83 -3.68 11.64
CA SER A 160 -4.31 -2.40 12.15
C SER A 160 -5.56 -1.97 11.38
N ALA A 161 -6.72 -2.05 12.04
CA ALA A 161 -7.98 -1.59 11.46
C ALA A 161 -7.94 -0.09 11.13
N LEU A 162 -7.27 0.71 11.97
CA LEU A 162 -7.03 2.12 11.71
C LEU A 162 -6.24 2.31 10.41
N TRP A 163 -5.14 1.57 10.23
CA TRP A 163 -4.31 1.75 9.03
C TRP A 163 -5.03 1.31 7.76
N CYS A 164 -5.79 0.21 7.81
CA CYS A 164 -6.62 -0.20 6.68
C CYS A 164 -7.68 0.85 6.32
N GLN A 165 -8.31 1.49 7.31
CA GLN A 165 -9.24 2.58 7.07
C GLN A 165 -8.54 3.81 6.45
N LEU A 166 -7.38 4.22 6.98
CA LEU A 166 -6.58 5.31 6.40
C LEU A 166 -6.19 5.03 4.94
N GLN A 167 -5.78 3.80 4.63
CA GLN A 167 -5.48 3.39 3.25
C GLN A 167 -6.71 3.51 2.36
N ALA A 168 -7.89 3.07 2.82
CA ALA A 168 -9.13 3.19 2.05
C ALA A 168 -9.53 4.67 1.83
N ASP A 169 -9.48 5.48 2.89
CA ASP A 169 -9.86 6.89 2.86
C ASP A 169 -8.94 7.74 1.99
N ILE A 170 -7.64 7.46 2.02
CA ILE A 170 -6.65 8.21 1.25
C ILE A 170 -6.66 7.77 -0.20
N THR A 171 -6.68 6.47 -0.50
CA THR A 171 -6.67 5.97 -1.89
C THR A 171 -8.00 6.16 -2.60
N GLY A 172 -9.11 6.26 -1.86
CA GLY A 172 -10.45 6.21 -2.42
C GLY A 172 -10.87 4.82 -2.90
N ILE A 173 -10.12 3.77 -2.54
CA ILE A 173 -10.34 2.39 -3.01
C ILE A 173 -10.66 1.50 -1.80
N PRO A 174 -11.71 0.66 -1.86
CA PRO A 174 -12.03 -0.26 -0.76
C PRO A 174 -10.86 -1.19 -0.41
N VAL A 175 -10.53 -1.28 0.87
CA VAL A 175 -9.47 -2.16 1.39
C VAL A 175 -10.11 -3.36 2.06
N SER A 176 -9.77 -4.57 1.63
CA SER A 176 -10.28 -5.82 2.21
C SER A 176 -9.16 -6.67 2.79
N ILE A 177 -9.45 -7.32 3.91
CA ILE A 177 -8.54 -8.26 4.57
C ILE A 177 -8.99 -9.69 4.21
N PRO A 178 -8.12 -10.54 3.66
CA PRO A 178 -8.45 -11.94 3.43
C PRO A 178 -8.49 -12.71 4.76
N ALA A 179 -9.42 -13.66 4.89
CA ALA A 179 -9.51 -14.52 6.07
C ALA A 179 -8.32 -15.49 6.18
N GLU A 180 -7.76 -15.91 5.05
CA GLU A 180 -6.52 -16.68 5.00
C GLU A 180 -5.31 -15.74 5.01
N LYS A 181 -4.40 -15.95 5.96
CA LYS A 181 -3.19 -15.15 6.14
C LYS A 181 -2.06 -15.66 5.26
N GLU A 182 -2.05 -16.97 4.96
CA GLU A 182 -1.04 -17.64 4.14
C GLU A 182 -1.44 -17.66 2.66
N ALA A 183 -1.61 -16.48 2.07
CA ALA A 183 -2.07 -16.32 0.69
C ALA A 183 -1.17 -17.01 -0.36
N ALA A 184 0.12 -17.19 -0.08
CA ALA A 184 1.02 -17.92 -0.96
C ALA A 184 0.69 -19.42 -0.97
N CYS A 185 0.52 -20.03 0.21
CA CYS A 185 0.14 -21.44 0.35
C CYS A 185 -1.24 -21.70 -0.26
N LEU A 186 -2.22 -20.82 0.01
CA LEU A 186 -3.54 -20.93 -0.60
C LEU A 186 -3.47 -20.84 -2.13
N GLY A 187 -2.66 -19.91 -2.66
CA GLY A 187 -2.43 -19.80 -4.10
C GLY A 187 -1.82 -21.06 -4.71
N ALA A 188 -0.82 -21.66 -4.05
CA ALA A 188 -0.23 -22.92 -4.49
C ALA A 188 -1.24 -24.08 -4.48
N ALA A 189 -2.06 -24.18 -3.44
CA ALA A 189 -3.15 -25.17 -3.36
C ALA A 189 -4.19 -24.96 -4.48
N MET A 190 -4.56 -23.71 -4.77
CA MET A 190 -5.47 -23.38 -5.87
C MET A 190 -4.88 -23.75 -7.24
N ILE A 191 -3.59 -23.53 -7.46
CA ILE A 191 -2.90 -23.96 -8.68
C ILE A 191 -2.96 -25.48 -8.82
N GLY A 192 -2.60 -26.21 -7.75
CA GLY A 192 -2.65 -27.67 -7.74
C GLY A 192 -4.04 -28.23 -8.00
N ALA A 193 -5.06 -27.69 -7.32
CA ALA A 193 -6.45 -28.09 -7.48
C ALA A 193 -6.98 -27.84 -8.90
N THR A 194 -6.67 -26.68 -9.49
CA THR A 194 -7.05 -26.37 -10.87
C THR A 194 -6.36 -27.31 -11.86
N SER A 195 -5.07 -27.56 -11.65
CA SER A 195 -4.26 -28.47 -12.50
C SER A 195 -4.74 -29.93 -12.42
N ALA A 196 -5.28 -30.33 -11.27
CA ALA A 196 -5.87 -31.65 -11.04
C ALA A 196 -7.32 -31.76 -11.54
N GLY A 197 -7.90 -30.69 -12.11
CA GLY A 197 -9.28 -30.69 -12.60
C GLY A 197 -10.35 -30.59 -11.52
N VAL A 198 -9.98 -30.28 -10.27
CA VAL A 198 -10.93 -30.03 -9.17
C VAL A 198 -11.71 -28.73 -9.39
N TYR A 199 -11.04 -27.73 -9.98
CA TYR A 199 -11.65 -26.49 -10.44
C TYR A 199 -11.36 -26.31 -11.94
N LYS A 200 -12.31 -25.77 -12.69
CA LYS A 200 -12.21 -25.56 -14.14
C LYS A 200 -11.15 -24.51 -14.51
N ASP A 201 -11.00 -23.49 -13.67
CA ASP A 201 -10.11 -22.35 -13.86
C ASP A 201 -9.80 -21.66 -12.52
N PHE A 202 -8.88 -20.69 -12.55
CA PHE A 202 -8.50 -19.94 -11.35
C PHE A 202 -9.62 -19.06 -10.79
N SER A 203 -10.61 -18.67 -11.60
CA SER A 203 -11.75 -17.88 -11.13
C SER A 203 -12.68 -18.72 -10.27
N GLU A 204 -12.95 -19.96 -10.67
CA GLU A 204 -13.70 -20.93 -9.87
C GLU A 204 -12.95 -21.25 -8.57
N ALA A 205 -11.65 -21.54 -8.66
CA ALA A 205 -10.83 -21.79 -7.48
C ALA A 205 -10.86 -20.60 -6.50
N ALA A 206 -10.75 -19.36 -7.01
CA ALA A 206 -10.77 -18.15 -6.18
C ALA A 206 -12.13 -17.95 -5.50
N ASN A 207 -13.24 -18.13 -6.24
CA ASN A 207 -14.59 -18.00 -5.68
C ASN A 207 -14.89 -19.06 -4.59
N ALA A 208 -14.34 -20.26 -4.76
CA ALA A 208 -14.50 -21.35 -3.80
C ALA A 208 -13.65 -21.16 -2.54
N ALA A 209 -12.38 -20.78 -2.70
CA ALA A 209 -11.37 -20.87 -1.64
C ALA A 209 -11.04 -19.55 -0.97
N VAL A 210 -11.20 -18.40 -1.64
CA VAL A 210 -10.83 -17.09 -1.09
C VAL A 210 -12.02 -16.48 -0.34
N ARG A 211 -11.79 -16.10 0.91
CA ARG A 211 -12.77 -15.44 1.78
C ARG A 211 -12.20 -14.12 2.29
N LEU A 212 -13.06 -13.11 2.41
CA LEU A 212 -12.72 -11.81 2.99
C LEU A 212 -13.25 -11.77 4.43
N GLU A 213 -12.42 -11.37 5.38
CA GLU A 213 -12.76 -11.25 6.79
C GLU A 213 -13.36 -9.86 7.10
N ALA A 214 -12.79 -8.81 6.52
CA ALA A 214 -13.24 -7.43 6.73
C ALA A 214 -13.05 -6.60 5.46
N THR A 215 -13.87 -5.57 5.29
CA THR A 215 -13.73 -4.56 4.24
C THR A 215 -13.94 -3.17 4.82
N PHE A 216 -12.98 -2.29 4.56
CA PHE A 216 -13.00 -0.87 4.91
C PHE A 216 -13.39 -0.08 3.67
N ALA A 217 -14.57 0.54 3.73
CA ALA A 217 -15.06 1.41 2.66
C ALA A 217 -14.42 2.79 2.80
N PRO A 218 -14.05 3.45 1.68
CA PRO A 218 -13.52 4.80 1.73
C PRO A 218 -14.52 5.79 2.34
N GLN A 219 -14.05 6.62 3.25
CA GLN A 219 -14.75 7.78 3.78
C GLN A 219 -14.16 9.04 3.15
N THR A 220 -14.94 9.69 2.28
CA THR A 220 -14.43 10.80 1.49
C THR A 220 -14.17 12.03 2.36
N ASP A 221 -12.95 12.54 2.32
CA ASP A 221 -12.55 13.79 2.96
C ASP A 221 -11.68 14.60 2.01
N GLU A 222 -12.10 15.82 1.68
CA GLU A 222 -11.35 16.74 0.81
C GLU A 222 -9.93 17.05 1.33
N ARG A 223 -9.71 16.87 2.64
CA ARG A 223 -8.38 17.01 3.26
C ARG A 223 -7.40 15.98 2.73
N ASN A 224 -7.83 14.75 2.43
CA ASN A 224 -6.95 13.70 1.93
C ASN A 224 -6.39 14.06 0.57
N GLU A 225 -7.22 14.61 -0.33
CA GLU A 225 -6.78 15.02 -1.66
C GLU A 225 -5.86 16.25 -1.59
N ARG A 226 -6.15 17.21 -0.70
CA ARG A 226 -5.24 18.33 -0.43
C ARG A 226 -3.89 17.85 0.10
N LYS A 227 -3.88 16.97 1.10
CA LYS A 227 -2.68 16.38 1.68
C LYS A 227 -1.90 15.57 0.66
N HIS A 228 -2.58 14.84 -0.22
CA HIS A 228 -1.92 14.08 -1.28
C HIS A 228 -1.21 15.01 -2.28
N ARG A 229 -1.85 16.10 -2.73
CA ARG A 229 -1.18 17.11 -3.56
C ARG A 229 0.04 17.74 -2.88
N GLN A 230 -0.06 18.01 -1.58
CA GLN A 230 1.08 18.49 -0.79
C GLN A 230 2.19 17.44 -0.69
N PHE A 231 1.84 16.16 -0.47
CA PHE A 231 2.79 15.05 -0.43
C PHE A 231 3.61 14.95 -1.71
N VAL A 232 2.96 15.03 -2.88
CA VAL A 232 3.64 15.01 -4.19
C VAL A 232 4.55 16.24 -4.37
N ALA A 233 4.04 17.45 -4.08
CA ALA A 233 4.83 18.67 -4.21
C ALA A 233 6.04 18.71 -3.27
N LEU A 234 5.90 18.19 -2.05
CA LEU A 234 6.98 18.08 -1.07
C LEU A 234 8.07 17.11 -1.53
N TYR A 235 7.69 16.02 -2.19
CA TYR A 235 8.65 15.08 -2.79
C TYR A 235 9.45 15.74 -3.92
N GLU A 236 8.79 16.47 -4.81
CA GLU A 236 9.47 17.21 -5.89
C GLU A 236 10.41 18.29 -5.36
N ALA A 237 9.98 19.04 -4.33
CA ALA A 237 10.80 20.05 -3.69
C ALA A 237 12.04 19.43 -3.02
N MET A 238 11.89 18.27 -2.38
CA MET A 238 12.99 17.52 -1.77
C MET A 238 14.04 17.14 -2.82
N ILE A 239 13.62 16.59 -3.96
CA ILE A 239 14.54 16.28 -5.07
C ILE A 239 15.28 17.54 -5.53
N GLY A 240 14.57 18.66 -5.65
CA GLY A 240 15.17 19.95 -6.01
C GLY A 240 16.30 20.35 -5.07
N VAL A 241 16.09 20.22 -3.76
CA VAL A 241 17.11 20.52 -2.74
C VAL A 241 18.30 19.55 -2.80
N GLN A 242 18.05 18.27 -3.06
CA GLN A 242 19.11 17.25 -3.12
C GLN A 242 20.05 17.48 -4.31
N ARG A 243 19.54 17.94 -5.44
CA ARG A 243 20.32 18.29 -6.64
C ARG A 243 21.20 19.54 -6.49
N MET A 244 21.03 20.31 -5.42
CA MET A 244 21.87 21.48 -5.13
C MET A 244 23.17 21.12 -4.41
N LYS A 245 23.32 19.86 -3.96
CA LYS A 245 24.55 19.35 -3.36
C LYS A 245 25.54 18.96 -4.45
#